data_AF-A0A1I6Z2W7-F1
#
_entry.id   AF-A0A1I6Z2W7-F1
#
_cell.length_a   1.000
_cell.length_b   1.000
_cell.length_c   1.000
_cell.angle_alpha   90.00
_cell.angle_beta   90.00
_cell.angle_gamma   90.00
#
_symmetry.space_group_name_H-M   'P 1'
#
loop_
_entity.id
_entity.type
_entity.pdbx_description
1 polymer ?
#
loop_
_entity_poly.entity_id
_entity_poly.type
_entity_poly.pdbx_seq_one_letter_code
_entity_poly.pdbx_strand_id
1 'polypeptide(L)'
;MVTVPQDLDAVTGLRPGDHLWRSFAGDTDLAAAIVPFLDEGRRRDEQLLLVGCSRPALLAAVSGLPHRDALLAVGRLVLQTTGDACSPDGGPVATDLVQRHRGATQAALDAGRTGLRVAVDVTGLLRRGRSGRRLLHACGQFADETVGAVPVTVLCLYDASVGPEALGPVAVLHPVQHPGDRPPLARLSGRGPVWSLHGEVDLTEAVYVATALVDVAGDAPGEVVVDLSGLAFLDVAGARALHSAAGELAGRGIALRLAGAHRSVRRCLDLFDLDLSGSEQR
;
A
#
# COMPACT_ATOMS: atom_id res chain seq x y z
N MET A 1 -0.62 -3.16 -17.23
CA MET A 1 -0.39 -4.62 -17.10
C MET A 1 -1.34 -5.11 -16.04
N VAL A 2 -2.25 -6.01 -16.40
CA VAL A 2 -3.32 -6.55 -15.55
C VAL A 2 -2.69 -7.35 -14.43
N THR A 3 -2.96 -7.04 -13.16
CA THR A 3 -2.53 -7.92 -12.07
C THR A 3 -3.56 -7.95 -10.95
N VAL A 4 -4.28 -9.07 -10.94
CA VAL A 4 -4.91 -9.74 -9.78
C VAL A 4 -4.06 -9.52 -8.52
N PRO A 5 -4.67 -9.44 -7.32
CA PRO A 5 -3.91 -9.41 -6.07
C PRO A 5 -2.82 -10.49 -6.07
N GLN A 6 -1.57 -10.09 -5.84
CA GLN A 6 -0.46 -11.03 -5.76
C GLN A 6 -0.22 -11.39 -4.29
N ASP A 7 -0.39 -12.66 -3.98
CA ASP A 7 0.15 -13.26 -2.77
C ASP A 7 1.57 -13.75 -3.05
N LEU A 8 2.48 -13.49 -2.13
CA LEU A 8 3.81 -14.07 -2.15
C LEU A 8 3.96 -14.95 -0.92
N ASP A 9 4.31 -16.21 -1.12
CA ASP A 9 4.62 -17.17 -0.03
C ASP A 9 5.78 -16.70 0.85
N ALA A 10 6.56 -15.70 0.40
CA ALA A 10 7.69 -15.13 1.13
C ALA A 10 7.85 -13.62 0.88
N VAL A 11 8.44 -12.92 1.84
CA VAL A 11 8.88 -11.51 1.71
C VAL A 11 10.10 -11.31 0.79
N THR A 12 10.48 -12.33 0.02
CA THR A 12 11.64 -12.35 -0.89
C THR A 12 11.19 -12.64 -2.32
N GLY A 13 12.05 -12.40 -3.30
CA GLY A 13 11.72 -12.56 -4.72
C GLY A 13 11.10 -11.31 -5.36
N LEU A 14 10.93 -10.25 -4.58
CA LEU A 14 10.53 -8.93 -5.05
C LEU A 14 11.55 -8.34 -6.03
N ARG A 15 11.09 -7.57 -7.00
CA ARG A 15 11.87 -6.87 -8.01
C ARG A 15 12.00 -5.38 -7.67
N PRO A 16 13.01 -4.67 -8.19
CA PRO A 16 12.98 -3.22 -8.21
C PRO A 16 11.72 -2.78 -8.95
N GLY A 17 10.85 -2.01 -8.31
CA GLY A 17 9.46 -1.96 -8.76
C GLY A 17 8.45 -2.19 -7.64
N ASP A 18 8.75 -3.17 -6.79
CA ASP A 18 7.73 -3.78 -5.96
C ASP A 18 7.59 -3.09 -4.60
N HIS A 19 6.34 -3.00 -4.15
CA HIS A 19 5.95 -2.44 -2.87
C HIS A 19 5.03 -3.45 -2.14
N LEU A 20 5.59 -4.15 -1.16
CA LEU A 20 4.91 -5.24 -0.44
C LEU A 20 4.25 -4.72 0.84
N TRP A 21 2.99 -5.09 1.04
CA TRP A 21 2.28 -4.93 2.30
C TRP A 21 2.42 -6.18 3.17
N ARG A 22 2.84 -6.02 4.42
CA ARG A 22 2.83 -7.10 5.41
C ARG A 22 2.50 -6.60 6.81
N SER A 23 1.57 -7.28 7.49
CA SER A 23 1.38 -7.11 8.93
C SER A 23 2.34 -7.99 9.73
N PHE A 24 2.68 -7.58 10.95
CA PHE A 24 3.48 -8.37 11.89
C PHE A 24 2.88 -8.39 13.29
N ALA A 25 3.12 -9.45 14.05
CA ALA A 25 2.71 -9.60 15.44
C ALA A 25 3.93 -9.72 16.38
N GLY A 26 4.34 -8.59 16.96
CA GLY A 26 5.47 -8.52 17.89
C GLY A 26 6.85 -8.65 17.23
N ASP A 27 7.89 -8.56 18.06
CA ASP A 27 9.28 -8.38 17.60
C ASP A 27 9.83 -9.58 16.83
N THR A 28 9.43 -10.80 17.21
CA THR A 28 9.91 -12.02 16.54
C THR A 28 9.40 -12.11 15.09
N ASP A 29 8.12 -11.83 14.86
CA ASP A 29 7.54 -11.82 13.52
C ASP A 29 8.04 -10.64 12.68
N LEU A 30 8.23 -9.48 13.32
CA LEU A 30 8.87 -8.33 12.69
C LEU A 30 10.28 -8.68 12.17
N ALA A 31 11.11 -9.32 13.00
CA ALA A 31 12.44 -9.76 12.59
C ALA A 31 12.39 -10.83 11.48
N ALA A 32 11.42 -11.75 11.55
CA ALA A 32 11.19 -12.78 10.54
C ALA A 32 10.77 -12.18 9.17
N ALA A 33 10.15 -11.00 9.15
CA ALA A 33 9.88 -10.25 7.94
C ALA A 33 11.11 -9.48 7.43
N ILE A 34 11.80 -8.76 8.32
CA ILE A 34 12.89 -7.85 7.96
C ILE A 34 14.16 -8.59 7.52
N VAL A 35 14.58 -9.62 8.27
CA VAL A 35 15.88 -10.26 8.06
C VAL A 35 16.00 -10.91 6.68
N PRO A 36 15.05 -11.74 6.21
CA PRO A 36 15.13 -12.34 4.88
C PRO A 36 15.06 -11.29 3.77
N PHE A 37 14.21 -10.27 3.94
CA PHE A 37 14.04 -9.19 2.99
C PHE A 37 15.35 -8.38 2.81
N LEU A 38 16.00 -7.99 3.90
CA LEU A 38 17.25 -7.24 3.84
C LEU A 38 18.44 -8.11 3.42
N ASP A 39 18.47 -9.40 3.78
CA ASP A 39 19.52 -10.31 3.32
C ASP A 39 19.47 -10.52 1.80
N GLU A 40 18.28 -10.57 1.20
CA GLU A 40 18.14 -10.57 -0.25
C GLU A 40 18.76 -9.32 -0.89
N GLY A 41 18.49 -8.13 -0.33
CA GLY A 41 19.10 -6.90 -0.82
C GLY A 41 20.63 -6.88 -0.67
N ARG A 42 21.15 -7.42 0.45
CA ARG A 42 22.59 -7.61 0.66
C ARG A 42 23.21 -8.48 -0.44
N ARG A 43 22.56 -9.59 -0.80
CA ARG A 43 23.02 -10.51 -1.86
C ARG A 43 22.96 -9.90 -3.25
N ARG A 44 22.04 -8.94 -3.48
CA ARG A 44 21.88 -8.21 -4.74
C ARG A 44 22.72 -6.94 -4.85
N ASP A 45 23.52 -6.64 -3.82
CA ASP A 45 24.32 -5.42 -3.70
C ASP A 45 23.50 -4.12 -3.68
N GLU A 46 22.32 -4.17 -3.07
CA GLU A 46 21.46 -3.02 -2.84
C GLU A 46 21.90 -2.26 -1.56
N GLN A 47 21.60 -0.96 -1.51
CA GLN A 47 21.67 -0.16 -0.30
C GLN A 47 20.48 -0.51 0.61
N LEU A 48 20.72 -0.73 1.90
CA LEU A 48 19.68 -1.16 2.85
C LEU A 48 19.26 -0.01 3.76
N LEU A 49 17.95 0.17 3.89
CA LEU A 49 17.34 1.15 4.78
C LEU A 49 16.25 0.47 5.62
N LEU A 50 16.35 0.60 6.94
CA LEU A 50 15.30 0.21 7.87
C LEU A 50 14.80 1.44 8.62
N VAL A 51 13.49 1.69 8.56
CA VAL A 51 12.83 2.83 9.21
C VAL A 51 11.84 2.32 10.25
N GLY A 52 11.85 2.88 11.45
CA GLY A 52 10.84 2.56 12.46
C GLY A 52 10.93 3.42 13.72
N CYS A 53 10.26 3.01 14.79
CA CYS A 53 9.94 3.91 15.89
C CYS A 53 11.14 4.32 16.78
N SER A 54 12.15 3.46 16.95
CA SER A 54 13.30 3.75 17.81
C SER A 54 14.57 2.99 17.42
N ARG A 55 15.75 3.58 17.66
CA ARG A 55 17.04 2.94 17.35
C ARG A 55 17.24 1.58 18.04
N PRO A 56 16.90 1.37 19.33
CA PRO A 56 17.03 0.06 19.97
C PRO A 56 16.15 -1.02 19.31
N ALA A 57 14.90 -0.69 18.98
CA ALA A 57 13.99 -1.62 18.31
C ALA A 57 14.52 -1.99 16.91
N LEU A 58 15.03 -1.02 16.15
CA LEU A 58 15.60 -1.26 14.83
C LEU A 58 16.82 -2.19 14.90
N LEU A 59 17.70 -2.00 15.89
CA LEU A 59 18.85 -2.87 16.11
C LEU A 59 18.44 -4.30 16.49
N ALA A 60 17.40 -4.45 17.31
CA ALA A 60 16.86 -5.76 17.67
C ALA A 60 16.27 -6.48 16.45
N ALA A 61 15.50 -5.77 15.62
CA ALA A 61 14.85 -6.31 14.43
C ALA A 61 15.83 -6.86 13.36
N VAL A 62 17.07 -6.33 13.31
CA VAL A 62 18.12 -6.81 12.39
C VAL A 62 19.18 -7.68 13.07
N SER A 63 18.93 -8.13 14.31
CA SER A 63 19.90 -8.91 15.08
C SER A 63 20.34 -10.20 14.37
N GLY A 64 19.44 -10.84 13.63
CA GLY A 64 19.71 -12.04 12.83
C GLY A 64 20.29 -11.79 11.43
N LEU A 65 20.53 -10.53 11.02
CA LEU A 65 21.00 -10.21 9.68
C LEU A 65 22.49 -10.59 9.49
N PRO A 66 22.85 -11.38 8.47
CA PRO A 66 24.25 -11.71 8.20
C PRO A 66 25.10 -10.46 7.95
N HIS A 67 26.28 -10.41 8.59
CA HIS A 67 27.23 -9.29 8.50
C HIS A 67 26.68 -7.92 8.95
N ARG A 68 25.60 -7.89 9.76
CA ARG A 68 24.95 -6.66 10.27
C ARG A 68 25.94 -5.57 10.67
N ASP A 69 26.90 -5.88 11.55
CA ASP A 69 27.80 -4.87 12.12
C ASP A 69 28.73 -4.27 11.07
N ALA A 70 29.23 -5.09 10.14
CA ALA A 70 30.02 -4.61 9.02
C ALA A 70 29.19 -3.71 8.09
N LEU A 71 27.94 -4.10 7.80
CA LEU A 71 27.01 -3.32 6.97
C LEU A 71 26.69 -1.96 7.60
N LEU A 72 26.48 -1.91 8.92
CA LEU A 72 26.28 -0.68 9.67
C LEU A 72 27.54 0.20 9.64
N ALA A 73 28.72 -0.38 9.89
CA ALA A 73 29.98 0.35 9.96
C ALA A 73 30.34 1.04 8.64
N VAL A 74 30.07 0.39 7.50
CA VAL A 74 30.32 0.96 6.16
C VAL A 74 29.13 1.75 5.60
N GLY A 75 28.06 1.94 6.39
CA GLY A 75 26.87 2.69 5.98
C GLY A 75 26.02 2.01 4.91
N ARG A 76 26.23 0.71 4.62
CA ARG A 76 25.42 -0.04 3.65
C ARG A 76 24.09 -0.54 4.22
N LEU A 77 23.99 -0.57 5.56
CA LEU A 77 22.72 -0.63 6.29
C LEU A 77 22.54 0.66 7.07
N VAL A 78 21.47 1.38 6.79
CA VAL A 78 21.09 2.61 7.50
C VAL A 78 19.83 2.33 8.31
N LEU A 79 19.84 2.70 9.60
CA LEU A 79 18.64 2.66 10.44
C LEU A 79 18.19 4.11 10.72
N GLN A 80 16.97 4.44 10.36
CA GLN A 80 16.38 5.77 10.57
C GLN A 80 15.16 5.67 11.48
N THR A 81 14.94 6.68 12.31
CA THR A 81 13.72 6.73 13.12
C THR A 81 12.59 7.43 12.37
N THR A 82 11.33 7.07 12.65
CA THR A 82 10.16 7.70 12.00
C THR A 82 10.08 9.21 12.30
N GLY A 83 10.60 9.66 13.45
CA GLY A 83 10.73 11.08 13.80
C GLY A 83 11.69 11.85 12.90
N ASP A 84 12.73 11.20 12.39
CA ASP A 84 13.64 11.76 11.38
C ASP A 84 12.99 11.77 9.98
N ALA A 85 11.95 10.95 9.79
CA ALA A 85 11.31 10.73 8.49
C ALA A 85 10.07 11.61 8.26
N CYS A 86 9.39 12.11 9.29
CA CYS A 86 8.17 12.92 9.16
C CYS A 86 8.35 14.27 9.85
N SER A 87 8.36 15.37 9.08
CA SER A 87 8.32 16.71 9.67
C SER A 87 7.03 16.93 10.48
N PRO A 88 7.10 17.63 11.62
CA PRO A 88 5.93 17.90 12.48
C PRO A 88 4.95 18.93 11.87
N ASP A 89 5.42 19.79 10.96
CA ASP A 89 4.59 20.75 10.25
C ASP A 89 4.00 20.09 9.00
N GLY A 90 2.68 19.90 8.97
CA GLY A 90 1.92 19.19 7.94
C GLY A 90 1.90 19.83 6.54
N GLY A 91 3.07 20.05 5.92
CA GLY A 91 3.24 20.20 4.47
C GLY A 91 3.16 18.84 3.74
N PRO A 92 3.33 18.76 2.40
CA PRO A 92 2.98 17.59 1.59
C PRO A 92 3.93 16.41 1.85
N VAL A 93 3.69 15.70 2.96
CA VAL A 93 4.53 14.62 3.48
C VAL A 93 4.74 13.50 2.45
N ALA A 94 3.80 13.30 1.51
CA ALA A 94 3.91 12.29 0.47
C ALA A 94 5.02 12.61 -0.55
N THR A 95 5.04 13.83 -1.09
CA THR A 95 6.05 14.25 -2.07
C THR A 95 7.43 14.25 -1.41
N ASP A 96 7.55 14.79 -0.21
CA ASP A 96 8.83 14.82 0.52
C ASP A 96 9.35 13.42 0.83
N LEU A 97 8.46 12.50 1.26
CA LEU A 97 8.84 11.12 1.55
C LEU A 97 9.38 10.44 0.30
N VAL A 98 8.70 10.56 -0.84
CA VAL A 98 9.20 9.89 -2.05
C VAL A 98 10.41 10.60 -2.64
N GLN A 99 10.51 11.93 -2.58
CA GLN A 99 11.74 12.61 -2.96
C GLN A 99 12.93 12.18 -2.11
N ARG A 100 12.73 11.92 -0.80
CA ARG A 100 13.76 11.35 0.04
C ARG A 100 14.19 9.96 -0.42
N HIS A 101 13.24 9.08 -0.74
CA HIS A 101 13.56 7.74 -1.27
C HIS A 101 14.27 7.82 -2.62
N ARG A 102 13.85 8.73 -3.50
CA ARG A 102 14.50 8.99 -4.80
C ARG A 102 15.94 9.47 -4.61
N GLY A 103 16.16 10.45 -3.75
CA GLY A 103 17.50 10.95 -3.43
C GLY A 103 18.39 9.89 -2.81
N ALA A 104 17.86 9.10 -1.87
CA ALA A 104 18.58 7.97 -1.27
C ALA A 104 18.93 6.88 -2.30
N THR A 105 18.04 6.63 -3.27
CA THR A 105 18.32 5.66 -4.33
C THR A 105 19.38 6.19 -5.29
N GLN A 106 19.32 7.47 -5.66
CA GLN A 106 20.37 8.07 -6.49
C GLN A 106 21.73 8.02 -5.79
N ALA A 107 21.80 8.37 -4.50
CA ALA A 107 23.03 8.27 -3.72
C ALA A 107 23.57 6.83 -3.63
N ALA A 108 22.69 5.83 -3.56
CA ALA A 108 23.09 4.43 -3.61
C ALA A 108 23.70 4.07 -4.97
N LEU A 109 23.09 4.49 -6.07
CA LEU A 109 23.61 4.28 -7.43
C LEU A 109 24.96 4.98 -7.63
N ASP A 110 25.10 6.22 -7.17
CA ASP A 110 26.34 6.99 -7.23
C ASP A 110 27.47 6.33 -6.42
N ALA A 111 27.12 5.60 -5.35
CA ALA A 111 28.03 4.79 -4.56
C ALA A 111 28.30 3.39 -5.16
N GLY A 112 27.81 3.11 -6.38
CA GLY A 112 28.02 1.86 -7.11
C GLY A 112 27.10 0.71 -6.72
N ARG A 113 26.00 0.97 -6.00
CA ARG A 113 25.00 -0.04 -5.65
C ARG A 113 24.02 -0.28 -6.80
N THR A 114 23.31 -1.40 -6.73
CA THR A 114 22.35 -1.81 -7.77
C THR A 114 20.94 -1.24 -7.54
N GLY A 115 20.66 -0.70 -6.35
CA GLY A 115 19.37 -0.12 -5.99
C GLY A 115 19.23 0.18 -4.50
N LEU A 116 18.02 0.51 -4.07
CA LEU A 116 17.65 0.77 -2.68
C LEU A 116 16.59 -0.24 -2.21
N ARG A 117 16.81 -0.84 -1.05
CA ARG A 117 15.84 -1.71 -0.38
C ARG A 117 15.41 -1.13 0.95
N VAL A 118 14.12 -0.86 1.09
CA VAL A 118 13.56 -0.16 2.25
C VAL A 118 12.56 -1.05 2.99
N ALA A 119 12.82 -1.31 4.27
CA ALA A 119 11.81 -1.81 5.19
C ALA A 119 11.35 -0.66 6.07
N VAL A 120 10.04 -0.42 6.17
CA VAL A 120 9.49 0.71 6.93
C VAL A 120 8.31 0.27 7.78
N ASP A 121 8.41 0.50 9.08
CA ASP A 121 7.27 0.45 9.99
C ASP A 121 6.43 1.73 9.83
N VAL A 122 5.25 1.55 9.25
CA VAL A 122 4.27 2.61 8.98
C VAL A 122 3.12 2.64 9.99
N THR A 123 3.18 1.81 11.05
CA THR A 123 2.16 1.71 12.10
C THR A 123 1.81 3.07 12.70
N GLY A 124 2.83 3.91 12.94
CA GLY A 124 2.64 5.25 13.49
C GLY A 124 1.79 6.17 12.60
N LEU A 125 1.85 6.01 11.27
CA LEU A 125 0.98 6.72 10.35
C LEU A 125 -0.43 6.17 10.41
N LEU A 126 -0.58 4.84 10.43
CA LEU A 126 -1.90 4.21 10.49
C LEU A 126 -2.70 4.60 11.75
N ARG A 127 -2.01 4.75 12.90
CA ARG A 127 -2.60 5.22 14.16
C ARG A 127 -3.15 6.66 14.10
N ARG A 128 -2.80 7.46 13.09
CA ARG A 128 -3.39 8.80 12.87
C ARG A 128 -4.79 8.71 12.25
N GLY A 129 -5.31 7.51 12.00
CA GLY A 129 -6.62 7.29 11.41
C GLY A 129 -6.66 7.72 9.94
N ARG A 130 -7.77 8.33 9.52
CA ARG A 130 -8.04 8.70 8.12
C ARG A 130 -6.92 9.51 7.47
N SER A 131 -6.40 10.53 8.17
CA SER A 131 -5.33 11.38 7.64
C SER A 131 -4.03 10.61 7.40
N GLY A 132 -3.72 9.66 8.28
CA GLY A 132 -2.59 8.75 8.15
C GLY A 132 -2.71 7.78 6.98
N ARG A 133 -3.90 7.16 6.81
CA ARG A 133 -4.17 6.28 5.67
C ARG A 133 -4.07 7.03 4.35
N ARG A 134 -4.66 8.23 4.26
CA ARG A 134 -4.53 9.11 3.09
C ARG A 134 -3.10 9.42 2.71
N LEU A 135 -2.27 9.71 3.70
CA LEU A 135 -0.86 9.94 3.47
C LEU A 135 -0.18 8.67 2.92
N LEU A 136 -0.43 7.50 3.50
CA LEU A 136 0.10 6.23 2.99
C LEU A 136 -0.32 5.97 1.54
N HIS A 137 -1.57 6.27 1.19
CA HIS A 137 -2.06 6.11 -0.18
C HIS A 137 -1.38 7.09 -1.15
N ALA A 138 -1.21 8.35 -0.75
CA ALA A 138 -0.51 9.34 -1.57
C ALA A 138 0.97 8.96 -1.77
N CYS A 139 1.63 8.45 -0.74
CA CYS A 139 2.99 7.90 -0.84
C CYS A 139 3.04 6.69 -1.79
N GLY A 140 2.09 5.76 -1.66
CA GLY A 140 2.00 4.57 -2.51
C GLY A 140 1.75 4.91 -3.98
N GLN A 141 0.82 5.83 -4.28
CA GLN A 141 0.57 6.30 -5.65
C GLN A 141 1.82 6.93 -6.26
N PHE A 142 2.48 7.82 -5.52
CA PHE A 142 3.68 8.49 -6.01
C PHE A 142 4.87 7.51 -6.13
N ALA A 143 4.96 6.52 -5.25
CA ALA A 143 5.88 5.40 -5.41
C ALA A 143 5.57 4.65 -6.72
N ASP A 144 4.34 4.25 -6.98
CA ASP A 144 3.97 3.60 -8.25
C ASP A 144 4.26 4.47 -9.50
N GLU A 145 4.34 5.80 -9.39
CA GLU A 145 4.78 6.71 -10.48
C GLU A 145 6.30 6.72 -10.66
N THR A 146 7.04 6.68 -9.55
CA THR A 146 8.48 6.94 -9.50
C THR A 146 9.32 5.66 -9.56
N VAL A 147 8.81 4.59 -8.96
CA VAL A 147 9.45 3.29 -8.78
C VAL A 147 9.62 2.57 -10.13
N GLY A 148 8.79 2.87 -11.13
CA GLY A 148 9.03 2.43 -12.51
C GLY A 148 10.28 3.05 -13.16
N ALA A 149 10.85 4.12 -12.58
CA ALA A 149 11.99 4.85 -13.13
C ALA A 149 13.27 4.72 -12.29
N VAL A 150 13.20 4.17 -11.08
CA VAL A 150 14.32 4.13 -10.13
C VAL A 150 14.34 2.77 -9.39
N PRO A 151 15.48 2.08 -9.27
CA PRO A 151 15.54 0.73 -8.72
C PRO A 151 15.39 0.72 -7.20
N VAL A 152 14.15 0.83 -6.72
CA VAL A 152 13.79 0.73 -5.31
C VAL A 152 12.80 -0.40 -5.07
N THR A 153 12.97 -1.11 -3.95
CA THR A 153 12.04 -2.15 -3.46
C THR A 153 11.66 -1.82 -2.02
N VAL A 154 10.36 -1.85 -1.71
CA VAL A 154 9.85 -1.40 -0.42
C VAL A 154 9.00 -2.48 0.26
N LEU A 155 9.23 -2.69 1.54
CA LEU A 155 8.43 -3.50 2.45
C LEU A 155 7.78 -2.58 3.48
N CYS A 156 6.47 -2.40 3.36
CA CYS A 156 5.65 -1.69 4.33
C CYS A 156 5.14 -2.63 5.42
N LEU A 157 5.53 -2.33 6.66
CA LEU A 157 5.27 -3.14 7.84
C LEU A 157 4.22 -2.48 8.73
N TYR A 158 3.25 -3.27 9.18
CA TYR A 158 2.15 -2.81 10.02
C TYR A 158 1.98 -3.71 11.25
N ASP A 159 1.99 -3.14 12.44
CA ASP A 159 1.73 -3.87 13.67
C ASP A 159 0.26 -4.32 13.70
N ALA A 160 0.03 -5.63 13.81
CA ALA A 160 -1.29 -6.24 13.83
C ALA A 160 -2.19 -5.73 14.98
N SER A 161 -1.59 -5.17 16.04
CA SER A 161 -2.33 -4.58 17.18
C SER A 161 -3.23 -3.39 16.80
N VAL A 162 -3.02 -2.75 15.64
CA VAL A 162 -3.92 -1.70 15.13
C VAL A 162 -5.28 -2.22 14.66
N GLY A 163 -5.40 -3.53 14.49
CA GLY A 163 -6.66 -4.21 14.18
C GLY A 163 -7.02 -4.22 12.68
N PRO A 164 -7.90 -5.14 12.28
CA PRO A 164 -8.21 -5.41 10.88
C PRO A 164 -8.94 -4.25 10.18
N GLU A 165 -9.72 -3.45 10.92
CA GLU A 165 -10.42 -2.28 10.36
C GLU A 165 -9.47 -1.19 9.89
N ALA A 166 -8.31 -1.05 10.54
CA ALA A 166 -7.28 -0.11 10.11
C ALA A 166 -6.41 -0.71 8.98
N LEU A 167 -6.08 -2.00 9.07
CA LEU A 167 -5.21 -2.70 8.13
C LEU A 167 -5.85 -2.94 6.77
N GLY A 168 -7.10 -3.42 6.76
CA GLY A 168 -7.81 -3.85 5.55
C GLY A 168 -7.87 -2.79 4.45
N PRO A 169 -8.31 -1.55 4.73
CA PRO A 169 -8.37 -0.48 3.72
C PRO A 169 -7.00 -0.16 3.11
N VAL A 170 -5.92 -0.36 3.86
CA VAL A 170 -4.56 -0.15 3.35
C VAL A 170 -4.09 -1.37 2.55
N ALA A 171 -4.41 -2.58 3.00
CA ALA A 171 -4.06 -3.82 2.30
C ALA A 171 -4.63 -3.84 0.88
N VAL A 172 -5.93 -3.53 0.70
CA VAL A 172 -6.59 -3.54 -0.63
C VAL A 172 -5.95 -2.58 -1.63
N LEU A 173 -5.20 -1.57 -1.18
CA LEU A 173 -4.53 -0.60 -2.03
C LEU A 173 -3.09 -1.00 -2.43
N HIS A 174 -2.57 -2.10 -1.89
CA HIS A 174 -1.22 -2.56 -2.21
C HIS A 174 -1.20 -3.54 -3.38
N PRO A 175 -0.19 -3.45 -4.27
CA PRO A 175 -0.07 -4.32 -5.43
C PRO A 175 0.25 -5.77 -5.05
N VAL A 176 1.07 -5.94 -4.01
CA VAL A 176 1.44 -7.23 -3.45
C VAL A 176 1.03 -7.22 -1.98
N GLN A 177 0.25 -8.21 -1.58
CA GLN A 177 -0.34 -8.31 -0.25
C GLN A 177 0.03 -9.65 0.36
N HIS A 178 0.49 -9.65 1.60
CA HIS A 178 0.67 -10.88 2.37
C HIS A 178 -0.05 -10.77 3.72
N PRO A 179 -1.38 -10.97 3.76
CA PRO A 179 -2.18 -10.86 4.97
C PRO A 179 -2.14 -12.08 5.89
N GLY A 180 -1.16 -12.98 5.70
CA GLY A 180 -1.00 -14.19 6.48
C GLY A 180 -1.84 -15.32 5.90
N ASP A 181 -2.81 -15.83 6.67
CA ASP A 181 -3.47 -17.12 6.38
C ASP A 181 -4.56 -17.08 5.29
N ARG A 182 -4.84 -15.91 4.69
CA ARG A 182 -5.84 -15.78 3.61
C ARG A 182 -5.20 -15.17 2.36
N PRO A 183 -5.54 -15.64 1.15
CA PRO A 183 -5.14 -14.94 -0.05
C PRO A 183 -5.86 -13.59 -0.13
N PRO A 184 -5.21 -12.54 -0.67
CA PRO A 184 -5.87 -11.26 -0.91
C PRO A 184 -6.95 -11.41 -1.98
N LEU A 185 -8.18 -10.99 -1.65
CA LEU A 185 -9.34 -11.13 -2.54
C LEU A 185 -9.54 -9.92 -3.46
N ALA A 186 -9.34 -8.71 -2.94
CA ALA A 186 -9.57 -7.47 -3.66
C ALA A 186 -8.29 -6.63 -3.81
N ARG A 187 -8.20 -5.91 -4.94
CA ARG A 187 -7.21 -4.86 -5.14
C ARG A 187 -7.85 -3.64 -5.77
N LEU A 188 -7.67 -2.50 -5.13
CA LEU A 188 -8.00 -1.18 -5.64
C LEU A 188 -6.71 -0.50 -6.08
N SER A 189 -6.65 -0.04 -7.33
CA SER A 189 -5.47 0.64 -7.87
C SER A 189 -5.89 1.72 -8.84
N GLY A 190 -5.21 2.85 -8.89
CA GLY A 190 -5.67 3.98 -9.68
C GLY A 190 -4.78 5.20 -9.56
N ARG A 191 -5.11 6.22 -10.36
CA ARG A 191 -4.46 7.53 -10.31
C ARG A 191 -5.49 8.63 -10.50
N GLY A 192 -5.34 9.70 -9.73
CA GLY A 192 -6.26 10.83 -9.76
C GLY A 192 -7.70 10.36 -9.54
N PRO A 193 -8.65 10.77 -10.40
CA PRO A 193 -10.05 10.39 -10.24
C PRO A 193 -10.37 8.97 -10.72
N VAL A 194 -9.46 8.28 -11.42
CA VAL A 194 -9.75 6.97 -12.05
C VAL A 194 -9.09 5.83 -11.29
N TRP A 195 -9.93 4.88 -10.87
CA TRP A 195 -9.57 3.71 -10.10
C TRP A 195 -10.06 2.45 -10.79
N SER A 196 -9.38 1.34 -10.57
CA SER A 196 -9.74 0.02 -11.05
C SER A 196 -9.80 -0.91 -9.84
N LEU A 197 -10.93 -1.61 -9.73
CA LEU A 197 -11.16 -2.61 -8.69
C LEU A 197 -11.07 -4.00 -9.31
N HIS A 198 -10.17 -4.82 -8.78
CA HIS A 198 -9.87 -6.16 -9.26
C HIS A 198 -10.16 -7.22 -8.19
N GLY A 199 -10.45 -8.44 -8.64
CA GLY A 199 -10.61 -9.60 -7.77
C GLY A 199 -12.05 -9.78 -7.30
N GLU A 200 -12.27 -10.01 -6.02
CA GLU A 200 -13.57 -10.34 -5.44
C GLU A 200 -13.88 -9.44 -4.25
N VAL A 201 -15.10 -8.91 -4.18
CA VAL A 201 -15.59 -8.17 -3.01
C VAL A 201 -16.77 -8.91 -2.41
N ASP A 202 -16.47 -9.63 -1.32
CA ASP A 202 -17.45 -10.29 -0.48
C ASP A 202 -17.67 -9.52 0.83
N LEU A 203 -18.42 -10.10 1.76
CA LEU A 203 -18.62 -9.59 3.10
C LEU A 203 -17.31 -9.22 3.84
N THR A 204 -16.22 -9.94 3.61
CA THR A 204 -14.94 -9.73 4.31
C THR A 204 -14.18 -8.53 3.79
N GLU A 205 -14.30 -8.23 2.48
CA GLU A 205 -13.63 -7.11 1.83
C GLU A 205 -14.49 -5.84 1.73
N ALA A 206 -15.80 -5.97 1.85
CA ALA A 206 -16.77 -4.89 1.61
C ALA A 206 -16.43 -3.59 2.36
N VAL A 207 -16.18 -3.66 3.67
CA VAL A 207 -15.83 -2.49 4.50
C VAL A 207 -14.48 -1.90 4.10
N TYR A 208 -13.51 -2.75 3.75
CA TYR A 208 -12.15 -2.32 3.42
C TYR A 208 -12.13 -1.56 2.09
N VAL A 209 -12.81 -2.09 1.08
CA VAL A 209 -12.95 -1.43 -0.23
C VAL A 209 -13.70 -0.11 -0.11
N ALA A 210 -14.81 -0.07 0.61
CA ALA A 210 -15.57 1.18 0.81
C ALA A 210 -14.73 2.25 1.52
N THR A 211 -14.03 1.87 2.59
CA THR A 211 -13.16 2.81 3.33
C THR A 211 -12.00 3.28 2.47
N ALA A 212 -11.37 2.38 1.72
CA ALA A 212 -10.28 2.72 0.80
C ALA A 212 -10.75 3.69 -0.28
N LEU A 213 -11.92 3.48 -0.89
CA LEU A 213 -12.52 4.39 -1.88
C LEU A 213 -12.73 5.80 -1.31
N VAL A 214 -13.32 5.88 -0.11
CA VAL A 214 -13.52 7.17 0.58
C VAL A 214 -12.19 7.84 0.89
N ASP A 215 -11.17 7.06 1.28
CA ASP A 215 -9.86 7.60 1.61
C ASP A 215 -9.14 8.14 0.38
N VAL A 216 -9.18 7.44 -0.75
CA VAL A 216 -8.50 7.87 -1.97
C VAL A 216 -9.21 8.99 -2.73
N ALA A 217 -10.53 9.14 -2.56
CA ALA A 217 -11.32 10.17 -3.21
C ALA A 217 -10.95 11.61 -2.83
N GLY A 218 -10.22 11.82 -1.74
CA GLY A 218 -9.92 13.18 -1.27
C GLY A 218 -11.12 13.84 -0.56
N ASP A 219 -10.98 15.13 -0.26
CA ASP A 219 -12.08 15.97 0.29
C ASP A 219 -12.46 17.11 -0.67
N ALA A 220 -11.81 17.18 -1.84
CA ALA A 220 -12.14 18.17 -2.87
C ALA A 220 -13.36 17.70 -3.67
N PRO A 221 -14.36 18.58 -3.91
CA PRO A 221 -15.49 18.24 -4.78
C PRO A 221 -15.03 17.80 -6.16
N GLY A 222 -15.74 16.84 -6.77
CA GLY A 222 -15.35 16.29 -8.05
C GLY A 222 -16.02 14.96 -8.37
N GLU A 223 -15.32 14.11 -9.12
CA GLU A 223 -15.77 12.78 -9.51
C GLU A 223 -14.66 11.76 -9.23
N VAL A 224 -15.05 10.58 -8.75
CA VAL A 224 -14.23 9.37 -8.71
C VAL A 224 -14.89 8.32 -9.58
N VAL A 225 -14.14 7.80 -10.55
CA VAL A 225 -14.58 6.74 -11.46
C VAL A 225 -13.90 5.45 -11.05
N VAL A 226 -14.69 4.39 -10.81
CA VAL A 226 -14.18 3.05 -10.53
C VAL A 226 -14.54 2.12 -11.68
N ASP A 227 -13.52 1.68 -12.41
CA ASP A 227 -13.61 0.62 -13.41
C ASP A 227 -13.67 -0.74 -12.72
N LEU A 228 -14.77 -1.45 -12.95
CA LEU A 228 -15.09 -2.77 -12.43
C LEU A 228 -14.85 -3.89 -13.47
N SER A 229 -14.23 -3.58 -14.61
CA SER A 229 -13.90 -4.57 -15.65
C SER A 229 -13.01 -5.70 -15.14
N GLY A 230 -12.22 -5.44 -14.10
CA GLY A 230 -11.37 -6.42 -13.43
C GLY A 230 -12.01 -7.15 -12.25
N LEU A 231 -13.26 -6.83 -11.89
CA LEU A 231 -13.94 -7.40 -10.74
C LEU A 231 -14.65 -8.70 -11.13
N ALA A 232 -14.17 -9.82 -10.59
CA ALA A 232 -14.68 -11.16 -10.85
C ALA A 232 -15.96 -11.47 -10.07
N PHE A 233 -16.09 -10.94 -8.85
CA PHE A 233 -17.23 -11.22 -7.97
C PHE A 233 -17.59 -10.03 -7.09
N LEU A 234 -18.90 -9.84 -6.86
CA LEU A 234 -19.48 -8.87 -5.94
C LEU A 234 -20.70 -9.50 -5.27
N ASP A 235 -20.73 -9.58 -3.94
CA ASP A 235 -21.93 -10.00 -3.21
C ASP A 235 -22.81 -8.80 -2.78
N VAL A 236 -23.90 -9.09 -2.07
CA VAL A 236 -24.84 -8.07 -1.56
C VAL A 236 -24.17 -7.16 -0.53
N ALA A 237 -23.25 -7.67 0.28
CA ALA A 237 -22.53 -6.87 1.27
C ALA A 237 -21.57 -5.89 0.60
N GLY A 238 -20.85 -6.34 -0.43
CA GLY A 238 -19.99 -5.51 -1.27
C GLY A 238 -20.77 -4.43 -2.00
N ALA A 239 -21.88 -4.78 -2.66
CA ALA A 239 -22.73 -3.80 -3.36
C ALA A 239 -23.30 -2.75 -2.38
N ARG A 240 -23.78 -3.17 -1.21
CA ARG A 240 -24.22 -2.25 -0.15
C ARG A 240 -23.09 -1.34 0.33
N ALA A 241 -21.87 -1.85 0.46
CA ALA A 241 -20.73 -1.05 0.89
C ALA A 241 -20.33 0.00 -0.14
N LEU A 242 -20.37 -0.33 -1.44
CA LEU A 242 -20.19 0.63 -2.53
C LEU A 242 -21.29 1.71 -2.51
N HIS A 243 -22.54 1.34 -2.23
CA HIS A 243 -23.65 2.28 -2.09
C HIS A 243 -23.44 3.24 -0.92
N SER A 244 -23.05 2.72 0.25
CA SER A 244 -22.73 3.55 1.41
C SER A 244 -21.55 4.50 1.12
N ALA A 245 -20.51 4.02 0.43
CA ALA A 245 -19.39 4.86 0.02
C ALA A 245 -19.84 5.98 -0.95
N ALA A 246 -20.71 5.66 -1.91
CA ALA A 246 -21.29 6.66 -2.83
C ALA A 246 -22.05 7.75 -2.05
N GLY A 247 -22.87 7.36 -1.07
CA GLY A 247 -23.59 8.31 -0.21
C GLY A 247 -22.66 9.18 0.63
N GLU A 248 -21.61 8.61 1.21
CA GLU A 248 -20.62 9.38 1.97
C GLU A 248 -19.86 10.39 1.08
N LEU A 249 -19.46 9.96 -0.12
CA LEU A 249 -18.78 10.81 -1.09
C LEU A 249 -19.71 11.93 -1.59
N ALA A 250 -20.97 11.62 -1.86
CA ALA A 250 -21.96 12.60 -2.27
C ALA A 250 -22.16 13.69 -1.19
N GLY A 251 -22.16 13.30 0.09
CA GLY A 251 -22.18 14.25 1.22
C GLY A 251 -21.00 15.22 1.26
N ARG A 252 -19.91 14.91 0.54
CA ARG A 252 -18.70 15.74 0.38
C ARG A 252 -18.66 16.47 -0.98
N GLY A 253 -19.70 16.35 -1.81
CA GLY A 253 -19.71 16.89 -3.17
C GLY A 253 -18.86 16.10 -4.16
N ILE A 254 -18.61 14.82 -3.89
CA ILE A 254 -17.85 13.91 -4.76
C ILE A 254 -18.80 12.88 -5.34
N ALA A 255 -18.93 12.84 -6.67
CA ALA A 255 -19.71 11.81 -7.35
C ALA A 255 -18.88 10.52 -7.48
N LEU A 256 -19.44 9.38 -7.08
CA LEU A 256 -18.87 8.06 -7.36
C LEU A 256 -19.53 7.47 -8.61
N ARG A 257 -18.76 7.25 -9.67
CA ARG A 257 -19.20 6.62 -10.92
C ARG A 257 -18.61 5.23 -11.06
N LEU A 258 -19.47 4.24 -11.29
CA LEU A 258 -19.04 2.85 -11.53
C LEU A 258 -19.11 2.55 -13.03
N ALA A 259 -18.04 1.98 -13.59
CA ALA A 259 -17.92 1.66 -15.01
C ALA A 259 -17.46 0.20 -15.21
N GLY A 260 -17.62 -0.35 -16.42
CA GLY A 260 -16.98 -1.61 -16.79
C GLY A 260 -17.53 -2.89 -16.14
N ALA A 261 -18.55 -2.82 -15.29
CA ALA A 261 -19.09 -3.99 -14.59
C ALA A 261 -19.64 -5.06 -15.56
N HIS A 262 -19.31 -6.34 -15.32
CA HIS A 262 -19.91 -7.48 -16.02
C HIS A 262 -21.29 -7.84 -15.45
N ARG A 263 -22.09 -8.63 -16.20
CA ARG A 263 -23.51 -8.91 -15.92
C ARG A 263 -23.81 -9.35 -14.48
N SER A 264 -22.97 -10.22 -13.89
CA SER A 264 -23.14 -10.70 -12.52
C SER A 264 -23.00 -9.56 -11.50
N VAL A 265 -21.94 -8.76 -11.63
CA VAL A 265 -21.66 -7.59 -10.80
C VAL A 265 -22.78 -6.54 -10.96
N ARG A 266 -23.21 -6.25 -12.19
CA ARG A 266 -24.31 -5.29 -12.45
C ARG A 266 -25.57 -5.65 -11.70
N ARG A 267 -25.97 -6.92 -11.76
CA ARG A 267 -27.18 -7.41 -11.08
C ARG A 267 -27.16 -7.16 -9.57
N CYS A 268 -25.98 -7.23 -8.94
CA CYS A 268 -25.84 -6.92 -7.52
C CYS A 268 -25.89 -5.41 -7.25
N LEU A 269 -25.30 -4.59 -8.12
CA LEU A 269 -25.36 -3.12 -8.03
C LEU A 269 -26.77 -2.57 -8.23
N ASP A 270 -27.54 -3.16 -9.16
CA ASP A 270 -28.93 -2.78 -9.46
C ASP A 270 -29.86 -2.93 -8.24
N LEU A 271 -29.52 -3.80 -7.27
CA LEU A 271 -30.29 -3.95 -6.03
C LEU A 271 -30.21 -2.72 -5.10
N PHE A 272 -29.25 -1.82 -5.36
CA PHE A 272 -28.95 -0.65 -4.53
C PHE A 272 -28.98 0.66 -5.33
N ASP A 273 -29.63 0.67 -6.51
CA ASP A 273 -29.77 1.85 -7.38
C ASP A 273 -28.43 2.55 -7.68
N LEU A 274 -27.33 1.79 -7.76
CA LEU A 274 -26.01 2.31 -8.12
C LEU A 274 -25.93 2.46 -9.64
N ASP A 275 -25.94 3.71 -10.11
CA ASP A 275 -25.97 4.03 -11.53
C ASP A 275 -24.67 3.62 -12.26
N LEU A 276 -24.82 2.86 -13.34
CA LEU A 276 -23.74 2.42 -14.21
C LEU A 276 -23.74 3.30 -15.47
N SER A 277 -23.12 4.46 -15.40
CA SER A 277 -23.02 5.34 -16.58
C SER A 277 -21.74 5.07 -17.38
N GLY A 278 -21.88 4.23 -18.42
CA GLY A 278 -20.89 4.14 -19.51
C GLY A 278 -20.91 2.86 -20.35
N SER A 279 -21.79 2.84 -21.37
CA SER A 279 -21.55 2.41 -22.77
C SER A 279 -22.73 1.62 -23.39
N GLU A 280 -23.85 2.28 -23.62
CA GLU A 280 -24.75 1.96 -24.74
C GLU A 280 -24.76 3.15 -25.70
N GLN A 281 -23.72 3.22 -26.55
CA GLN A 281 -23.75 3.89 -27.86
C GLN A 281 -22.42 3.64 -28.59
N ARG A 282 -22.27 2.45 -29.18
CA ARG A 282 -22.51 2.17 -30.60
C ARG A 282 -21.96 0.79 -30.95
#